data_AF-A0A447NZ49-F1
#
_entry.id   AF-A0A447NZ49-F1
#
_cell.length_a   1.000
_cell.length_b   1.000
_cell.length_c   1.000
_cell.angle_alpha   90.00
_cell.angle_beta   90.00
_cell.angle_gamma   90.00
#
_symmetry.space_group_name_H-M   'P 1'
#
loop_
_entity.id
_entity.type
_entity.pdbx_description
1 polymer ?
#
loop_
_entity_poly.entity_id
_entity_poly.type
_entity_poly.pdbx_seq_one_letter_code
_entity_poly.pdbx_strand_id
1 'polypeptide(L)'
;MAIRTEAVDDGITQVIVQQLEEALQQLAQGSSGSQSLIQVRRWESACQKLPEANLALVSVAGEYAAELAEQALDRSLNVMIFSDNVTLDDEIRLKRRARDKGLLVMGPDCGTAMIANTPLAFR
;
A
#
# COMPACT_ATOMS: atom_id res chain seq x y z
N MET A 1 -18.02 18.05 6.57
CA MET A 1 -18.04 19.41 7.15
C MET A 1 -18.87 20.27 6.20
N ALA A 2 -20.12 20.55 6.54
CA ALA A 2 -21.03 21.30 5.67
C ALA A 2 -21.05 22.75 6.13
N ILE A 3 -20.47 23.65 5.32
CA ILE A 3 -20.51 25.08 5.59
C ILE A 3 -21.76 25.61 4.89
N ARG A 4 -22.84 25.83 5.65
CA ARG A 4 -24.00 26.61 5.20
C ARG A 4 -23.67 28.09 5.39
N THR A 5 -23.64 28.85 4.32
CA THR A 5 -23.60 30.32 4.37
C THR A 5 -24.92 30.88 3.84
N GLU A 6 -25.78 31.30 4.76
CA GLU A 6 -26.86 32.26 4.50
C GLU A 6 -26.25 33.67 4.46
N ALA A 7 -25.60 34.02 3.36
CA ALA A 7 -25.22 35.39 3.06
C ALA A 7 -25.05 35.55 1.54
N VAL A 8 -25.98 36.29 0.93
CA VAL A 8 -25.90 36.75 -0.46
C VAL A 8 -24.93 37.93 -0.48
N ASP A 9 -23.63 37.61 -0.42
CA ASP A 9 -22.57 38.58 -0.69
C ASP A 9 -21.63 37.97 -1.74
N ASP A 10 -21.76 38.47 -2.97
CA ASP A 10 -21.04 38.00 -4.16
C ASP A 10 -19.50 38.02 -3.94
N GLY A 11 -19.01 38.94 -3.11
CA GLY A 11 -17.59 39.07 -2.79
C GLY A 11 -17.05 37.92 -1.94
N ILE A 12 -17.79 37.47 -0.94
CA ILE A 12 -17.38 36.35 -0.07
C ILE A 12 -17.39 35.03 -0.85
N THR A 13 -18.35 34.88 -1.76
CA THR A 13 -18.47 33.68 -2.61
C THR A 13 -17.27 33.57 -3.56
N GLN A 14 -16.82 34.67 -4.15
CA GLN A 14 -15.61 34.69 -4.98
C GLN A 14 -14.35 34.31 -4.20
N VAL A 15 -14.19 34.81 -2.97
CA VAL A 15 -13.02 34.46 -2.13
C VAL A 15 -13.02 32.97 -1.78
N ILE A 16 -14.17 32.39 -1.45
CA ILE A 16 -14.28 30.95 -1.14
C ILE A 16 -14.00 30.11 -2.39
N VAL A 17 -14.54 30.48 -3.54
CA VAL A 17 -14.28 29.77 -4.81
C VAL A 17 -12.80 29.81 -5.16
N GLN A 18 -12.16 30.97 -5.03
CA GLN A 18 -10.73 31.11 -5.31
C GLN A 18 -9.86 30.26 -4.37
N GLN A 19 -10.13 30.29 -3.06
CA GLN A 19 -9.42 29.44 -2.10
C GLN A 19 -9.67 27.94 -2.32
N LEU A 20 -10.88 27.58 -2.74
CA LEU A 20 -11.21 26.19 -3.08
C LEU A 20 -10.48 25.74 -4.34
N GLU A 21 -10.40 26.58 -5.38
CA GLU A 21 -9.64 26.30 -6.60
C GLU A 21 -8.14 26.15 -6.31
N GLU A 22 -7.57 27.01 -5.46
CA GLU A 22 -6.18 26.89 -5.04
C GLU A 22 -5.93 25.59 -4.26
N ALA A 23 -6.80 25.22 -3.33
CA ALA A 23 -6.71 23.96 -2.60
C ALA A 23 -6.87 22.74 -3.53
N LEU A 24 -7.78 22.82 -4.52
CA LEU A 24 -7.98 21.77 -5.52
C LEU A 24 -6.76 21.63 -6.44
N GLN A 25 -6.15 22.75 -6.86
CA GLN A 25 -4.94 22.74 -7.67
C GLN A 25 -3.74 22.19 -6.90
N GLN A 26 -3.61 22.50 -5.61
CA GLN A 26 -2.56 21.90 -4.76
C GLN A 26 -2.75 20.38 -4.60
N LEU A 27 -3.99 19.90 -4.44
CA LEU A 27 -4.29 18.47 -4.42
C LEU A 27 -4.04 17.79 -5.77
N ALA A 28 -4.40 18.45 -6.88
CA ALA A 28 -4.15 17.97 -8.23
C ALA A 28 -2.64 17.88 -8.53
N GLN A 29 -1.84 18.84 -8.06
CA GLN A 29 -0.38 18.84 -8.20
C GLN A 29 0.29 17.84 -7.23
N GLY A 30 -0.23 17.68 -6.02
CA GLY A 30 0.23 16.69 -5.04
C GLY A 30 -0.04 15.23 -5.44
N SER A 31 -0.95 15.01 -6.39
CA SER A 31 -1.29 13.67 -6.91
C SER A 31 -0.57 13.31 -8.22
N SER A 32 0.23 14.23 -8.78
CA SER A 32 0.88 14.07 -10.08
C SER A 32 2.37 13.74 -9.99
N GLY A 33 2.81 13.22 -8.84
CA GLY A 33 4.02 12.43 -8.77
C GLY A 33 3.76 11.06 -9.40
N SER A 34 3.73 10.98 -10.73
CA SER A 34 4.03 9.72 -11.41
C SER A 34 5.49 9.38 -11.11
N GLN A 35 5.77 8.92 -9.90
CA GLN A 35 7.00 8.23 -9.57
C GLN A 35 7.04 7.08 -10.57
N SER A 36 7.93 7.19 -11.56
CA SER A 36 8.21 6.13 -12.52
C SER A 36 8.28 4.82 -11.72
N LEU A 37 7.23 4.01 -11.82
CA LEU A 37 7.14 2.79 -11.04
C LEU A 37 8.26 1.91 -11.59
N ILE A 38 9.30 1.77 -10.77
CA ILE A 38 10.48 1.03 -11.16
C ILE A 38 10.08 -0.44 -11.19
N GLN A 39 9.71 -0.92 -12.38
CA GLN A 39 9.41 -2.32 -12.58
C GLN A 39 10.72 -3.11 -12.60
N VAL A 40 10.82 -4.06 -11.69
CA VAL A 40 11.92 -5.01 -11.59
C VAL A 40 11.33 -6.41 -11.71
N ARG A 41 11.95 -7.24 -12.54
CA ARG A 41 11.55 -8.65 -12.72
C ARG A 41 12.36 -9.62 -11.86
N ARG A 42 13.32 -9.10 -11.09
CA ARG A 42 14.19 -9.90 -10.21
C ARG A 42 14.26 -9.25 -8.84
N TRP A 43 14.20 -10.09 -7.81
CA TRP A 43 14.32 -9.65 -6.44
C TRP A 43 15.65 -8.95 -6.12
N GLU A 44 16.77 -9.38 -6.71
CA GLU A 44 18.07 -8.71 -6.50
C GLU A 44 18.05 -7.27 -6.98
N SER A 45 17.45 -7.01 -8.15
CA SER A 45 17.27 -5.65 -8.66
C SER A 45 16.28 -4.84 -7.79
N ALA A 46 15.30 -5.49 -7.16
CA ALA A 46 14.40 -4.85 -6.22
C ALA A 46 15.13 -4.40 -4.95
N CYS A 47 15.86 -5.32 -4.30
CA CYS A 47 16.66 -5.01 -3.10
C CYS A 47 17.75 -3.97 -3.38
N GLN A 48 18.36 -3.99 -4.57
CA GLN A 48 19.41 -3.02 -4.92
C GLN A 48 18.85 -1.61 -5.14
N LYS A 49 17.63 -1.49 -5.70
CA LYS A 49 16.99 -0.20 -5.94
C LYS A 49 16.25 0.35 -4.72
N LEU A 50 15.79 -0.53 -3.83
CA LEU A 50 15.13 -0.20 -2.57
C LEU A 50 15.76 -1.01 -1.42
N PRO A 51 16.96 -0.62 -0.95
CA PRO A 51 17.63 -1.29 0.16
C PRO A 51 16.91 -1.10 1.49
N GLU A 52 16.09 -0.04 1.63
CA GLU A 52 15.27 0.23 2.83
C GLU A 52 13.89 -0.43 2.78
N ALA A 53 13.62 -1.30 1.81
CA ALA A 53 12.36 -2.03 1.76
C ALA A 53 12.21 -2.89 3.02
N ASN A 54 11.07 -2.74 3.71
CA ASN A 54 10.73 -3.51 4.91
C ASN A 54 9.45 -4.35 4.73
N LEU A 55 8.78 -4.25 3.59
CA LEU A 55 7.50 -4.90 3.30
C LEU A 55 7.43 -5.35 1.83
N ALA A 56 6.88 -6.54 1.61
CA ALA A 56 6.56 -7.10 0.30
C ALA A 56 5.05 -7.36 0.19
N LEU A 57 4.42 -6.80 -0.83
CA LEU A 57 3.02 -7.06 -1.18
C LEU A 57 2.96 -8.16 -2.25
N VAL A 58 2.28 -9.26 -1.96
CA VAL A 58 2.13 -10.43 -2.82
C VAL A 58 0.70 -10.50 -3.32
N SER A 59 0.51 -10.31 -4.62
CA SER A 59 -0.79 -10.30 -5.31
C SER A 59 -0.76 -11.21 -6.56
N VAL A 60 -0.24 -12.43 -6.39
CA VAL A 60 -0.20 -13.46 -7.45
C VAL A 60 -1.33 -14.49 -7.26
N ALA A 61 -1.42 -15.54 -8.08
CA ALA A 61 -2.33 -16.65 -7.77
C ALA A 61 -1.92 -17.34 -6.46
N GLY A 62 -2.89 -17.75 -5.63
CA GLY A 62 -2.66 -18.31 -4.29
C GLY A 62 -1.66 -19.47 -4.24
N GLU A 63 -1.57 -20.27 -5.31
CA GLU A 63 -0.58 -21.36 -5.44
C GLU A 63 0.89 -20.87 -5.40
N TYR A 64 1.18 -19.69 -5.95
CA TYR A 64 2.53 -19.08 -5.96
C TYR A 64 2.74 -18.09 -4.83
N ALA A 65 1.66 -17.64 -4.18
CA ALA A 65 1.73 -16.63 -3.13
C ALA A 65 2.56 -17.14 -1.93
N ALA A 66 2.44 -18.43 -1.61
CA ALA A 66 3.19 -19.03 -0.51
C ALA A 66 4.70 -19.05 -0.76
N GLU A 67 5.15 -19.47 -1.95
CA GLU A 67 6.57 -19.49 -2.29
C GLU A 67 7.18 -18.09 -2.35
N LEU A 68 6.46 -17.11 -2.90
CA LEU A 68 6.91 -15.72 -2.95
C LEU A 68 6.96 -15.07 -1.56
N ALA A 69 5.99 -15.38 -0.70
CA ALA A 69 6.00 -14.95 0.68
C ALA A 69 7.17 -15.58 1.45
N GLU A 70 7.49 -16.86 1.21
CA GLU A 70 8.65 -17.50 1.82
C GLU A 70 9.96 -16.84 1.38
N GLN A 71 10.11 -16.52 0.09
CA GLN A 71 11.28 -15.79 -0.43
C GLN A 71 11.41 -14.38 0.16
N ALA A 72 10.30 -13.69 0.41
CA ALA A 72 10.30 -12.38 1.05
C ALA A 72 10.71 -12.46 2.53
N LEU A 73 10.19 -13.46 3.26
CA LEU A 73 10.61 -13.75 4.64
C LEU A 73 12.08 -14.15 4.72
N ASP A 74 12.62 -14.80 3.67
CA ASP A 74 14.04 -15.13 3.62
C ASP A 74 14.94 -13.92 3.59
N ARG A 75 14.48 -12.85 2.93
CA ARG A 75 15.15 -11.56 2.81
C ARG A 75 14.90 -10.63 3.99
N SER A 76 14.29 -11.14 5.08
CA SER A 76 13.92 -10.35 6.26
C SER A 76 12.92 -9.22 5.99
N LEU A 77 12.02 -9.42 5.02
CA LEU A 77 10.95 -8.48 4.69
C LEU A 77 9.64 -8.92 5.36
N ASN A 78 8.83 -7.96 5.82
CA ASN A 78 7.45 -8.23 6.20
C ASN A 78 6.65 -8.60 4.94
N VAL A 79 5.61 -9.41 5.07
CA VAL A 79 4.83 -9.86 3.91
C VAL A 79 3.36 -9.55 4.10
N MET A 80 2.73 -9.04 3.05
CA MET A 80 1.29 -8.89 2.94
C MET A 80 0.80 -9.72 1.76
N ILE A 81 -0.07 -10.69 2.03
CA ILE A 81 -0.65 -11.56 1.01
C ILE A 81 -2.05 -11.05 0.67
N PHE A 82 -2.18 -10.41 -0.49
CA PHE A 82 -3.48 -10.01 -1.03
C PHE A 82 -4.17 -11.19 -1.74
N SER A 83 -3.40 -12.17 -2.20
CA SER A 83 -3.88 -13.33 -2.93
C SER A 83 -4.89 -14.17 -2.14
N ASP A 84 -6.06 -14.38 -2.73
CA ASP A 84 -6.99 -15.44 -2.37
C ASP A 84 -6.41 -16.82 -2.76
N ASN A 85 -6.89 -17.90 -2.11
CA ASN A 85 -6.57 -19.31 -2.44
C ASN A 85 -5.18 -19.82 -1.95
N VAL A 86 -4.70 -19.36 -0.79
CA VAL A 86 -3.57 -20.01 -0.09
C VAL A 86 -4.11 -21.14 0.80
N THR A 87 -3.45 -22.30 0.80
CA THR A 87 -3.87 -23.41 1.67
C THR A 87 -3.60 -23.09 3.13
N LEU A 88 -4.40 -23.66 4.05
CA LEU A 88 -4.20 -23.45 5.48
C LEU A 88 -2.83 -23.95 5.96
N ASP A 89 -2.30 -25.02 5.36
CA ASP A 89 -0.98 -25.56 5.70
C ASP A 89 0.13 -24.58 5.33
N ASP A 90 0.06 -23.99 4.13
CA ASP A 90 0.99 -22.94 3.69
C ASP A 90 0.92 -21.71 4.60
N GLU A 91 -0.28 -21.26 4.96
CA GLU A 91 -0.45 -20.12 5.88
C GLU A 91 0.20 -20.40 7.25
N ILE A 92 -0.03 -21.59 7.81
CA ILE A 92 0.58 -22.00 9.09
C ILE A 92 2.10 -22.05 8.97
N ARG A 93 2.63 -22.62 7.89
CA ARG A 93 4.07 -22.70 7.62
C ARG A 93 4.69 -21.30 7.52
N LEU A 94 4.05 -20.39 6.79
CA LEU A 94 4.47 -19.00 6.62
C LEU A 94 4.46 -18.25 7.95
N LYS A 95 3.37 -18.32 8.72
CA LYS A 95 3.26 -17.68 10.02
C LYS A 95 4.27 -18.22 11.03
N ARG A 96 4.53 -19.53 11.03
CA ARG A 96 5.57 -20.14 11.88
C ARG A 96 6.96 -19.62 11.54
N ARG A 97 7.30 -19.58 10.25
CA ARG A 97 8.59 -19.02 9.79
C ARG A 97 8.73 -17.54 10.11
N ALA A 98 7.68 -16.77 9.87
CA ALA A 98 7.67 -15.35 10.19
C ALA A 98 7.88 -15.12 11.69
N ARG A 99 7.20 -15.90 12.54
CA ARG A 99 7.40 -15.86 13.99
C ARG A 99 8.84 -16.19 14.41
N ASP A 100 9.44 -17.22 13.81
CA ASP A 100 10.83 -17.61 14.07
C ASP A 100 11.82 -16.48 13.71
N LYS A 101 11.56 -15.79 12.60
CA LYS A 101 12.37 -14.65 12.14
C LYS A 101 12.00 -13.31 12.79
N GLY A 102 10.95 -13.25 13.62
CA GLY A 102 10.44 -11.99 14.20
C GLY A 102 9.81 -11.04 13.18
N LEU A 103 9.33 -11.55 12.05
CA LEU A 103 8.70 -10.81 10.96
C LEU A 103 7.17 -10.91 11.03
N LEU A 104 6.49 -9.97 10.38
CA LEU A 104 5.03 -9.96 10.25
C LEU A 104 4.59 -10.55 8.91
N VAL A 105 3.69 -11.53 8.96
CA VAL A 105 2.92 -11.98 7.79
C VAL A 105 1.46 -11.60 8.00
N MET A 106 0.98 -10.68 7.19
CA MET A 106 -0.44 -10.40 7.04
C MET A 106 -1.01 -11.47 6.11
N GLY A 107 -1.93 -12.26 6.67
CA GLY A 107 -2.44 -13.49 6.08
C GLY A 107 -3.10 -13.31 4.71
N PRO A 108 -3.41 -14.41 4.02
CA PRO A 108 -4.10 -14.38 2.74
C PRO A 108 -5.47 -13.69 2.87
N ASP A 109 -5.93 -13.06 1.79
CA ASP A 109 -7.15 -12.22 1.76
C ASP A 109 -7.07 -10.94 2.61
N CYS A 110 -5.86 -10.37 2.81
CA CYS A 110 -5.73 -9.06 3.45
C CYS A 110 -6.14 -7.95 2.47
N GLY A 111 -7.45 -7.72 2.33
CA GLY A 111 -8.02 -6.79 1.34
C GLY A 111 -7.63 -5.32 1.53
N THR A 112 -7.37 -4.90 2.78
CA THR A 112 -6.98 -3.53 3.12
C THR A 112 -6.07 -3.54 4.36
N ALA A 113 -4.87 -2.97 4.24
CA ALA A 113 -4.01 -2.69 5.37
C ALA A 113 -3.55 -1.23 5.34
N MET A 114 -3.43 -0.60 6.50
CA MET A 114 -2.83 0.73 6.62
C MET A 114 -1.65 0.63 7.58
N ILE A 115 -0.44 0.78 7.06
CA ILE A 115 0.79 0.73 7.86
C ILE A 115 1.46 2.09 7.79
N ALA A 116 1.63 2.75 8.95
CA ALA A 116 2.32 4.04 9.08
C ALA A 116 1.78 5.12 8.10
N ASN A 117 0.46 5.33 8.08
CA ASN A 117 -0.23 6.21 7.11
C ASN A 117 -0.09 5.82 5.63
N THR A 118 0.58 4.71 5.31
CA THR A 118 0.68 4.19 3.96
C THR A 118 -0.46 3.20 3.73
N PRO A 119 -1.37 3.50 2.79
CA PRO A 119 -2.37 2.53 2.41
C PRO A 119 -1.74 1.40 1.58
N LEU A 120 -2.08 0.16 1.92
CA LEU A 120 -1.59 -1.05 1.29
C LEU A 120 -2.79 -1.92 0.95
N ALA A 121 -3.01 -2.10 -0.35
CA ALA A 121 -4.20 -2.74 -0.93
C ALA A 121 -5.51 -2.01 -0.58
N PHE A 122 -6.36 -1.87 -1.59
CA PHE A 122 -7.74 -1.45 -1.42
C PHE A 122 -8.57 -2.30 -2.36
N ARG A 123 -9.57 -2.98 -1.80
CA ARG A 123 -10.67 -3.54 -2.57
C ARG A 123 -11.86 -2.59 -2.58
#